data_AF-A0A928T2L8-F1
#
_entry.id   AF-A0A928T2L8-F1
#
_cell.length_a   1.000
_cell.length_b   1.000
_cell.length_c   1.000
_cell.angle_alpha   90.00
_cell.angle_beta   90.00
_cell.angle_gamma   90.00
#
_symmetry.space_group_name_H-M   'P 1'
#
loop_
_entity.id
_entity.type
_entity.pdbx_description
1 polymer ?
#
loop_
_entity_poly.entity_id
_entity_poly.type
_entity_poly.pdbx_seq_one_letter_code
_entity_poly.pdbx_strand_id
1 'polypeptide(L)'
;MSAALHERAARVRARVAVRRWELRQQSHAKGVWYRLRRLLAGSARVFSVSDADMQVLLARHAEPHPAGLELHPERIIVAVTLEESSALPSAREHRVALSAELLAARNWVIVPFE
;
A
#
# COMPACT_ATOMS: atom_id res chain seq x y z
N MET A 1 -10.02 -29.79 24.82
CA MET A 1 -8.84 -29.19 24.14
C MET A 1 -8.81 -29.41 22.63
N SER A 2 -9.17 -30.61 22.12
CA SER A 2 -9.17 -30.93 20.68
C SER A 2 -10.09 -30.03 19.81
N ALA A 3 -11.29 -29.70 20.29
CA ALA A 3 -12.27 -28.91 19.51
C ALA A 3 -11.79 -27.48 19.21
N ALA A 4 -11.20 -26.79 20.20
CA ALA A 4 -10.68 -25.42 20.03
C ALA A 4 -9.51 -25.35 19.04
N LEU A 5 -8.65 -26.39 19.01
CA LEU A 5 -7.56 -26.50 18.04
C LEU A 5 -8.10 -26.76 16.63
N HIS A 6 -9.12 -27.62 16.49
CA HIS A 6 -9.79 -27.86 15.20
C HIS A 6 -10.45 -26.60 14.66
N GLU A 7 -11.13 -25.84 15.51
CA GLU A 7 -11.78 -24.60 15.13
C GLU A 7 -10.76 -23.53 14.72
N ARG A 8 -9.63 -23.43 15.44
CA ARG A 8 -8.52 -22.55 15.05
C ARG A 8 -7.89 -22.96 13.72
N ALA A 9 -7.66 -24.26 13.50
CA ALA A 9 -7.15 -24.76 12.23
C ALA A 9 -8.12 -24.52 11.06
N ALA A 10 -9.43 -24.66 11.28
CA ALA A 10 -10.45 -24.34 10.29
C ALA A 10 -10.44 -22.85 9.92
N ARG A 11 -10.35 -21.95 10.91
CA ARG A 11 -10.23 -20.50 10.67
C ARG A 11 -8.97 -20.13 9.88
N VAL A 12 -7.83 -20.73 10.21
CA VAL A 12 -6.57 -20.49 9.48
C VAL A 12 -6.69 -20.96 8.03
N ARG A 13 -7.22 -22.17 7.79
CA ARG A 13 -7.43 -22.69 6.44
C ARG A 13 -8.40 -21.83 5.63
N ALA A 14 -9.48 -21.36 6.23
CA ALA A 14 -10.43 -20.45 5.58
C ALA A 14 -9.76 -19.13 5.17
N ARG A 15 -8.98 -18.52 6.07
CA ARG A 15 -8.23 -17.30 5.75
C ARG A 15 -7.21 -17.51 4.62
N VAL A 16 -6.47 -18.62 4.66
CA VAL A 16 -5.52 -18.96 3.59
C VAL A 16 -6.22 -19.21 2.26
N ALA A 17 -7.38 -19.85 2.26
CA ALA A 17 -8.16 -20.10 1.06
C ALA A 17 -8.67 -18.79 0.43
N VAL A 18 -9.19 -17.88 1.25
CA VAL A 18 -9.59 -16.52 0.80
C VAL A 18 -8.37 -15.78 0.25
N ARG A 19 -7.26 -15.75 1.00
CA ARG A 19 -6.02 -15.08 0.56
C ARG A 19 -5.50 -15.65 -0.76
N ARG A 20 -5.53 -16.97 -0.95
CA ARG A 20 -5.15 -17.63 -2.21
C ARG A 20 -6.08 -17.29 -3.35
N TRP A 21 -7.39 -17.23 -3.10
CA TRP A 21 -8.35 -16.82 -4.11
C TRP A 21 -8.15 -15.35 -4.52
N GLU A 22 -7.98 -14.45 -3.54
CA GLU A 22 -7.64 -13.05 -3.77
C GLU A 22 -6.34 -12.93 -4.58
N LEU A 23 -5.29 -13.69 -4.22
CA LEU A 23 -4.03 -13.75 -4.95
C LEU A 23 -4.18 -14.17 -6.42
N ARG A 24 -5.10 -15.09 -6.74
CA ARG A 24 -5.38 -15.46 -8.13
C ARG A 24 -6.14 -14.37 -8.88
N GLN A 25 -7.16 -13.77 -8.25
CA GLN A 25 -7.93 -12.69 -8.86
C GLN A 25 -7.08 -11.45 -9.14
N GLN A 26 -6.03 -11.24 -8.35
CA GLN A 26 -5.06 -10.16 -8.55
C GLN A 26 -4.36 -10.19 -9.92
N SER A 27 -4.00 -11.37 -10.44
CA SER A 27 -3.41 -11.50 -11.78
C SER A 27 -4.39 -11.19 -12.90
N HIS A 28 -5.69 -11.23 -12.62
CA HIS A 28 -6.76 -10.91 -13.57
C HIS A 28 -7.24 -9.46 -13.47
N ALA A 29 -6.91 -8.75 -12.39
CA ALA A 29 -7.35 -7.38 -12.18
C ALA A 29 -6.44 -6.38 -12.91
N LYS A 30 -6.87 -5.96 -14.11
CA LYS A 30 -6.05 -5.12 -15.02
C LYS A 30 -6.19 -3.60 -14.81
N GLY A 31 -7.15 -3.13 -14.03
CA GLY A 31 -7.39 -1.68 -13.86
C GLY A 31 -6.45 -1.01 -12.86
N VAL A 32 -5.89 0.15 -13.23
CA VAL A 32 -5.04 0.99 -12.35
C VAL A 32 -5.71 1.30 -11.00
N TRP A 33 -7.01 1.64 -11.03
CA TRP A 33 -7.79 1.94 -9.82
C TRP A 33 -7.90 0.77 -8.85
N TYR A 34 -8.02 -0.45 -9.38
CA TYR A 34 -8.04 -1.65 -8.53
C TYR A 34 -6.68 -1.91 -7.92
N ARG A 35 -5.61 -1.78 -8.70
CA ARG A 35 -4.23 -1.94 -8.19
C ARG A 35 -3.89 -0.91 -7.12
N LEU A 36 -4.36 0.34 -7.26
CA LEU A 36 -4.24 1.37 -6.21
C LEU A 36 -5.03 1.04 -4.95
N ARG A 37 -6.30 0.64 -5.07
CA ARG A 37 -7.09 0.21 -3.90
C ARG A 37 -6.42 -0.94 -3.17
N ARG A 38 -5.87 -1.89 -3.92
CA ARG A 38 -5.14 -3.02 -3.36
C ARG A 38 -3.85 -2.58 -2.67
N LEU A 39 -3.09 -1.67 -3.28
CA LEU A 39 -1.87 -1.11 -2.69
C LEU A 39 -2.18 -0.50 -1.31
N LEU A 40 -3.23 0.32 -1.23
CA LEU A 40 -3.69 0.90 0.03
C LEU A 40 -4.20 -0.15 1.01
N ALA A 41 -4.93 -1.17 0.55
CA ALA A 41 -5.40 -2.26 1.42
C ALA A 41 -4.23 -3.08 2.02
N GLY A 42 -3.07 -3.11 1.36
CA GLY A 42 -1.83 -3.71 1.88
C GLY A 42 -0.97 -2.76 2.71
N SER A 43 -1.40 -1.51 2.90
CA SER A 43 -0.64 -0.48 3.61
C SER A 43 -1.21 -0.27 5.02
N ALA A 44 -0.33 -0.28 6.03
CA ALA A 44 -0.65 0.12 7.39
C ALA A 44 -0.85 1.63 7.50
N ARG A 45 -0.03 2.43 6.80
CA ARG A 45 -0.07 3.88 6.81
C ARG A 45 0.19 4.45 5.43
N VAL A 46 -0.31 5.66 5.18
CA VAL A 46 -0.05 6.40 3.94
C VAL A 46 0.17 7.87 4.25
N PHE A 47 1.14 8.46 3.57
CA PHE A 47 1.54 9.85 3.74
C PHE A 47 1.61 10.53 2.38
N SER A 48 1.27 11.82 2.34
CA SER A 48 1.71 12.70 1.25
C SER A 48 3.00 13.40 1.67
N VAL A 49 3.92 13.58 0.73
CA VAL A 49 5.19 14.27 0.95
C VAL A 49 5.45 15.32 -0.13
N SER A 50 6.36 16.24 0.14
CA SER A 50 6.86 17.20 -0.83
C SER A 50 7.70 16.53 -1.93
N ASP A 51 7.97 17.27 -3.01
CA ASP A 51 8.91 16.81 -4.05
C ASP A 51 10.32 16.61 -3.49
N ALA A 52 10.78 17.47 -2.58
CA ALA A 52 12.13 17.36 -1.99
C ALA A 52 12.33 16.04 -1.24
N ASP A 53 11.40 15.69 -0.35
CA ASP A 53 11.45 14.44 0.41
C ASP A 53 11.33 13.21 -0.52
N MET A 54 10.49 13.31 -1.55
CA MET A 54 10.39 12.23 -2.54
C MET A 54 11.70 12.03 -3.30
N GLN A 55 12.38 13.11 -3.72
CA GLN A 55 13.68 12.99 -4.38
C GLN A 55 14.74 12.33 -3.48
N VAL A 56 14.72 12.61 -2.18
CA VAL A 56 15.61 11.91 -1.22
C VAL A 56 15.33 10.41 -1.20
N LEU A 57 14.06 9.99 -1.21
CA LEU A 57 13.70 8.57 -1.27
C LEU A 57 14.14 7.92 -2.59
N LEU A 58 13.87 8.55 -3.73
CA LEU A 58 14.25 8.03 -5.04
C LEU A 58 15.78 7.90 -5.18
N ALA A 59 16.54 8.86 -4.65
CA ALA A 59 18.00 8.80 -4.62
C ALA A 59 18.54 7.66 -3.75
N ARG A 60 17.77 7.18 -2.77
CA ARG A 60 18.08 6.02 -1.93
C ARG A 60 17.63 4.69 -2.55
N HIS A 61 17.41 4.67 -3.87
CA HIS A 61 16.96 3.52 -4.66
C HIS A 61 15.53 3.05 -4.39
N ALA A 62 14.67 3.94 -3.88
CA ALA A 62 13.26 3.59 -3.74
C ALA A 62 12.57 3.61 -5.11
N GLU A 63 11.94 2.50 -5.49
CA GLU A 63 11.29 2.36 -6.80
C GLU A 63 9.84 2.85 -6.77
N PRO A 64 9.43 3.74 -7.69
CA PRO A 64 8.03 4.12 -7.83
C PRO A 64 7.14 2.93 -8.19
N HIS A 65 6.04 2.78 -7.48
CA HIS A 65 5.08 1.72 -7.74
C HIS A 65 4.37 1.97 -9.09
N PRO A 66 4.33 0.97 -10.01
CA PRO A 66 3.80 1.14 -11.37
C PRO A 66 2.37 1.68 -11.43
N ALA A 67 1.52 1.27 -10.48
CA ALA A 67 0.13 1.72 -10.43
C ALA A 67 -0.03 3.24 -10.25
N GLY A 68 0.95 3.94 -9.68
CA GLY A 68 0.93 5.40 -9.60
C GLY A 68 1.31 6.08 -10.92
N LEU A 69 2.25 5.49 -11.66
CA LEU A 69 2.74 6.01 -12.94
C LEU A 69 1.70 5.89 -14.06
N GLU A 70 0.75 4.97 -13.93
CA GLU A 70 -0.34 4.79 -14.90
C GLU A 70 -1.52 5.76 -14.70
N LEU A 71 -1.48 6.63 -13.69
CA LEU A 71 -2.48 7.67 -13.46
C LEU A 71 -2.20 8.93 -14.29
N HIS A 72 -3.25 9.71 -14.56
CA HIS A 72 -3.11 11.07 -15.08
C HIS A 72 -3.79 12.09 -14.13
N PRO A 73 -3.06 13.07 -13.56
CA PRO A 73 -1.60 13.19 -13.62
C PRO A 73 -0.92 12.03 -12.87
N GLU A 74 0.33 11.73 -13.22
CA GLU A 74 1.10 10.65 -12.60
C GLU A 74 1.24 10.86 -11.09
N ARG A 75 1.34 9.75 -10.36
CA ARG A 75 1.59 9.73 -8.91
C ARG A 75 2.85 8.93 -8.63
N ILE A 76 3.78 9.53 -7.90
CA ILE A 76 4.99 8.82 -7.45
C ILE A 76 4.65 8.21 -6.11
N ILE A 77 4.50 6.89 -6.07
CA ILE A 77 4.14 6.15 -4.86
C ILE A 77 5.30 5.25 -4.49
N VAL A 78 5.83 5.39 -3.28
CA VAL A 78 6.98 4.60 -2.81
C VAL A 78 6.62 3.89 -1.52
N ALA A 79 7.00 2.61 -1.41
CA ALA A 79 6.88 1.84 -0.18
C ALA A 79 8.15 1.96 0.66
N VAL A 80 8.00 2.25 1.96
CA VAL A 80 9.10 2.43 2.91
C VAL A 80 8.76 1.80 4.26
N THR A 81 9.75 1.71 5.14
CA THR A 81 9.56 1.34 6.55
C THR A 81 8.93 2.47 7.36
N LEU A 82 8.36 2.14 8.52
CA LEU A 82 7.83 3.15 9.44
C LEU A 82 8.91 4.15 9.89
N GLU A 83 10.13 3.67 10.13
CA GLU A 83 11.28 4.50 10.51
C GLU A 83 11.60 5.53 9.42
N GLU A 84 11.72 5.09 8.17
CA GLU A 84 11.99 5.97 7.04
C GLU A 84 10.88 7.02 6.86
N SER A 85 9.61 6.63 7.00
CA SER A 85 8.49 7.57 6.89
C SER A 85 8.50 8.65 7.98
N SER A 86 8.98 8.32 9.18
CA SER A 86 9.04 9.23 10.32
C SER A 86 10.19 10.24 10.20
N ALA A 87 11.19 9.93 9.37
CA ALA A 87 12.32 10.81 9.11
C ALA A 87 12.05 11.89 8.05
N LEU A 88 10.88 11.85 7.38
CA LEU A 88 10.50 12.78 6.31
C LEU A 88 9.81 14.03 6.90
N PRO A 89 10.43 15.21 6.84
CA PRO A 89 9.89 16.41 7.48
C PRO A 89 8.53 16.86 6.95
N SER A 90 8.24 16.60 5.66
CA SER A 90 6.98 17.00 5.01
C SER A 90 5.91 15.92 5.03
N ALA A 91 6.14 14.79 5.70
CA ALA A 91 5.18 13.71 5.76
C ALA A 91 3.90 14.12 6.49
N ARG A 92 2.79 14.12 5.73
CA ARG A 92 1.45 14.29 6.26
C ARG A 92 0.69 12.99 6.13
N GLU A 93 0.32 12.40 7.26
CA GLU A 93 -0.46 11.17 7.29
C GLU A 93 -1.88 11.41 6.77
N HIS A 94 -2.37 10.46 5.99
CA HIS A 94 -3.76 10.39 5.53
C HIS A 94 -4.42 9.11 6.01
N ARG A 95 -5.75 9.12 6.02
CA ARG A 95 -6.51 7.88 6.15
C ARG A 95 -6.13 6.93 5.00
N VAL A 96 -5.89 5.66 5.32
CA VAL A 96 -5.65 4.60 4.32
C VAL A 96 -6.94 4.28 3.56
N ALA A 97 -7.24 5.11 2.58
CA ALA A 97 -8.36 4.98 1.66
C ALA A 97 -8.09 5.82 0.41
N LEU A 98 -8.72 5.47 -0.72
CA LEU A 98 -8.76 6.39 -1.85
C LEU A 98 -9.67 7.57 -1.49
N SER A 99 -9.07 8.72 -1.21
CA SER A 99 -9.76 9.99 -0.96
C SER A 99 -9.34 11.05 -1.96
N ALA A 100 -10.14 12.10 -2.10
CA ALA A 100 -9.81 13.25 -2.95
C ALA A 100 -8.53 13.94 -2.47
N GLU A 101 -8.33 14.06 -1.15
CA GLU A 101 -7.15 14.66 -0.54
C GLU A 101 -5.87 13.90 -0.90
N LEU A 102 -5.92 12.57 -0.81
CA LEU A 102 -4.77 11.73 -1.17
C LEU A 102 -4.52 11.79 -2.69
N LEU A 103 -5.58 11.74 -3.51
CA LEU A 103 -5.47 11.86 -4.97
C LEU A 103 -4.97 13.22 -5.46
N ALA A 104 -5.17 14.28 -4.67
CA ALA A 104 -4.63 15.60 -4.97
C ALA A 104 -3.11 15.67 -4.75
N ALA A 105 -2.57 14.90 -3.80
CA ALA A 105 -1.13 14.82 -3.57
C ALA A 105 -0.43 14.07 -4.72
N ARG A 106 0.69 14.60 -5.23
CA ARG A 106 1.49 13.98 -6.29
C ARG A 106 2.34 12.82 -5.77
N ASN A 107 2.94 12.98 -4.60
CA ASN A 107 3.92 12.05 -4.04
C ASN A 107 3.37 11.37 -2.79
N TRP A 108 3.33 10.05 -2.83
CA TRP A 108 2.82 9.24 -1.73
C TRP A 108 3.92 8.35 -1.18
N VAL A 109 3.91 8.22 0.12
CA VAL A 109 4.72 7.25 0.84
C VAL A 109 3.77 6.29 1.53
N ILE A 110 3.93 4.99 1.29
CA ILE A 110 3.13 3.95 1.94
C ILE A 110 4.02 3.12 2.86
N VAL A 111 3.46 2.73 3.99
CA VAL A 111 4.10 1.80 4.92
C VAL A 111 3.27 0.52 4.90
N PRO A 112 3.77 -0.61 4.37
CA PRO A 112 3.07 -1.90 4.36
C PRO A 112 2.75 -2.42 5.77
N PHE A 113 1.78 -3.33 5.89
CA PHE A 113 1.68 -4.17 7.09
C PHE A 113 2.86 -5.16 7.13
N GLU A 114 3.48 -5.31 8.31
CA GLU A 114 4.46 -6.38 8.61
C GLU A 114 3.83 -7.78 8.59
#